data_AF-A0A351MQL0-F1
#
_entry.id   AF-A0A351MQL0-F1
#
_cell.length_a   1.000
_cell.length_b   1.000
_cell.length_c   1.000
_cell.angle_alpha   90.00
_cell.angle_beta   90.00
_cell.angle_gamma   90.00
#
_symmetry.space_group_name_H-M   'P 1'
#
loop_
_entity.id
_entity.type
_entity.pdbx_description
1 polymer ?
#
loop_
_entity_poly.entity_id
_entity_poly.type
_entity_poly.pdbx_seq_one_letter_code
_entity_poly.pdbx_strand_id
1 'polypeptide(L)' 'SDPVYDQLIGQAAAETDRDRRLEFFQQAEARLISGAPILPVVFNKNKFLIRPEVTGWYPTLLDMHPLKAVRLKGQVDGLK' A
#
# COMPACT_ATOMS: atom_id res chain seq x y z
N SER A 1 -24.90 4.60 -5.29
CA SER A 1 -24.24 4.31 -6.57
C SER A 1 -24.06 5.62 -7.31
N ASP A 2 -22.88 5.93 -7.84
CA ASP A 2 -22.57 7.15 -8.60
C ASP A 2 -22.01 6.75 -9.99
N PRO A 3 -22.82 6.84 -11.07
CA PRO A 3 -22.39 6.43 -12.41
C PRO A 3 -21.20 7.22 -12.97
N VAL A 4 -21.01 8.47 -12.55
CA VAL A 4 -19.90 9.30 -13.02
C VAL A 4 -18.61 8.87 -12.34
N TYR A 5 -18.67 8.51 -11.06
CA TYR A 5 -17.55 7.87 -10.36
C TYR A 5 -17.12 6.59 -11.09
N ASP A 6 -18.07 5.72 -11.43
CA ASP A 6 -17.78 4.45 -12.13
C ASP A 6 -17.13 4.71 -13.50
N GLN A 7 -17.61 5.71 -14.24
CA GLN A 7 -17.01 6.12 -15.52
C GLN A 7 -15.56 6.62 -15.34
N LEU A 8 -15.29 7.48 -14.36
CA LEU A 8 -13.95 8.01 -14.10
C LEU A 8 -12.96 6.89 -13.74
N ILE A 9 -13.39 5.93 -12.91
CA ILE A 9 -12.57 4.75 -12.59
C ILE A 9 -12.31 3.90 -13.84
N GLY A 10 -13.31 3.71 -14.71
CA GLY A 10 -13.15 3.03 -15.99
C GLY A 10 -12.16 3.72 -16.93
N GLN A 11 -12.22 5.05 -17.02
CA GLN A 11 -11.28 5.86 -17.82
C GLN A 11 -9.86 5.76 -17.27
N ALA A 12 -9.68 5.86 -15.96
CA ALA A 12 -8.38 5.70 -15.32
C ALA A 12 -7.77 4.31 -15.58
N ALA A 13 -8.58 3.26 -15.60
CA ALA A 13 -8.12 1.89 -15.87
C ALA A 13 -7.64 1.70 -17.33
N ALA A 14 -8.22 2.42 -18.29
CA ALA A 14 -7.86 2.34 -19.70
C ALA A 14 -6.76 3.34 -20.13
N GLU A 15 -6.46 4.36 -19.32
CA GLU A 15 -5.51 5.43 -19.66
C GLU A 15 -4.05 5.02 -19.43
N THR A 16 -3.24 5.20 -20.47
CA THR A 16 -1.81 4.85 -20.47
C THR A 16 -0.94 6.02 -20.01
N ASP A 17 -1.34 7.26 -20.34
CA ASP A 17 -0.65 8.45 -19.86
C ASP A 17 -0.81 8.59 -18.34
N ARG A 18 0.31 8.73 -17.64
CA ARG A 18 0.31 8.71 -16.18
C ARG A 18 -0.42 9.91 -15.60
N ASP A 19 -0.19 11.10 -16.15
CA ASP A 19 -0.67 12.32 -15.55
C ASP A 19 -2.18 12.46 -15.78
N ARG A 20 -2.69 12.11 -16.98
CA ARG A 20 -4.13 12.00 -17.24
C ARG A 20 -4.83 10.94 -16.40
N ARG A 21 -4.19 9.77 -16.21
CA ARG A 21 -4.75 8.73 -15.34
C ARG A 21 -4.92 9.24 -13.91
N LEU A 22 -3.95 10.02 -13.40
CA LEU A 22 -4.04 10.63 -12.07
C LEU A 22 -5.13 11.70 -11.98
N GLU A 23 -5.36 12.48 -13.04
CA GLU A 23 -6.47 13.46 -13.09
C GLU A 23 -7.84 12.77 -12.95
N PHE A 24 -8.05 11.64 -13.63
CA PHE A 24 -9.29 10.86 -13.49
C PHE A 24 -9.46 10.34 -12.06
N PHE A 25 -8.39 9.83 -11.42
CA PHE A 25 -8.45 9.40 -10.02
C PHE A 25 -8.77 10.55 -9.07
N GLN A 26 -8.19 11.72 -9.24
CA GLN A 26 -8.50 12.91 -8.41
C GLN A 26 -9.98 13.31 -8.53
N GLN A 27 -10.52 13.31 -9.74
CA GLN A 27 -11.93 13.63 -9.95
C GLN A 27 -12.84 12.58 -9.30
N ALA A 28 -12.49 11.29 -9.38
CA ALA A 28 -13.23 10.21 -8.72
C ALA A 28 -13.18 10.36 -7.19
N GLU A 29 -12.00 10.62 -6.62
CA GLU A 29 -11.82 10.82 -5.18
C GLU A 29 -12.64 12.02 -4.66
N ALA A 30 -12.67 13.14 -5.39
CA ALA A 30 -13.48 14.29 -5.02
C ALA A 30 -14.98 13.95 -4.90
N ARG A 31 -15.50 13.10 -5.81
CA ARG A 31 -16.89 12.61 -5.73
C ARG A 31 -17.09 11.66 -4.56
N LEU A 32 -16.14 10.77 -4.31
CA LEU A 32 -16.19 9.86 -3.15
C LEU A 32 -16.25 10.64 -1.84
N ILE A 33 -15.41 11.66 -1.68
CA ILE A 33 -15.40 12.54 -0.49
C ILE A 33 -16.71 13.32 -0.39
N SER A 34 -17.20 13.91 -1.49
CA SER A 34 -18.45 14.67 -1.48
C SER A 34 -19.67 13.81 -1.19
N GLY A 35 -19.69 12.55 -1.63
CA GLY A 35 -20.78 11.62 -1.34
C GLY A 35 -20.71 11.02 0.08
N ALA A 36 -19.54 11.10 0.73
CA ALA A 36 -19.25 10.54 2.04
C ALA A 36 -19.84 9.14 2.33
N PRO A 37 -19.77 8.16 1.40
CA PRO A 37 -20.34 6.83 1.63
C PRO A 37 -19.49 6.00 2.62
N ILE A 38 -18.25 6.40 2.86
CA ILE A 38 -17.31 5.82 3.82
C ILE A 38 -16.59 6.95 4.57
N LEU A 39 -16.14 6.66 5.79
CA LEU A 39 -15.30 7.57 6.58
C LEU A 39 -13.90 6.95 6.76
N PRO A 40 -12.88 7.42 6.02
CA PRO A 40 -11.50 6.98 6.24
C PRO A 40 -11.02 7.41 7.63
N VAL A 41 -10.48 6.48 8.41
CA VAL A 41 -10.01 6.76 9.78
C VAL A 41 -8.48 6.84 9.85
N VAL A 42 -7.77 5.99 9.09
CA VAL A 42 -6.31 5.89 9.12
C VAL A 42 -5.74 5.41 7.79
N PHE A 43 -4.52 5.86 7.47
CA PHE A 43 -3.61 5.19 6.54
C PHE A 43 -2.56 4.44 7.36
N ASN A 44 -2.64 3.11 7.35
CA ASN A 44 -1.87 2.28 8.27
C ASN A 44 -0.37 2.27 7.94
N LYS A 45 0.43 2.08 8.99
CA LYS A 45 1.85 1.73 8.89
C LYS A 45 2.06 0.37 9.52
N ASN A 46 2.81 -0.48 8.84
CA ASN A 46 3.14 -1.80 9.37
C ASN A 46 4.30 -1.66 10.36
N LYS A 47 4.09 -2.19 11.57
CA LYS A 47 5.09 -2.19 12.65
C LYS A 47 5.41 -3.64 12.98
N PHE A 48 6.70 -3.99 12.89
CA PHE A 48 7.17 -5.34 13.14
C PHE A 48 8.16 -5.35 14.31
N LEU A 49 7.96 -6.26 15.25
CA LEU A 49 8.97 -6.60 16.25
C LEU A 49 9.79 -7.76 15.70
N ILE A 50 11.07 -7.51 15.40
CA ILE A 50 11.93 -8.46 14.72
C ILE A 50 13.14 -8.74 15.60
N ARG A 51 13.40 -10.02 15.81
CA ARG A 51 14.58 -10.51 16.53
C ARG A 51 15.88 -10.06 15.83
N PRO A 52 16.93 -9.63 16.56
CA PRO A 52 18.18 -9.15 15.95
C PRO A 52 18.88 -10.13 15.02
N GLU A 53 18.64 -11.43 15.21
CA GLU A 53 19.22 -12.50 14.40
C GLU A 53 18.55 -12.65 13.03
N VAL A 54 17.35 -12.09 12.84
CA VAL A 54 16.62 -12.16 11.58
C VAL A 54 17.22 -11.17 10.58
N THR A 55 17.66 -11.69 9.44
CA THR A 55 18.23 -10.91 8.35
C THR A 55 17.46 -11.15 7.06
N GLY A 56 17.51 -10.18 6.13
CA GLY A 56 16.78 -10.26 4.87
C GLY A 56 15.28 -9.92 4.96
N TRP A 57 14.80 -9.50 6.13
CA TRP A 57 13.50 -8.85 6.27
C TRP A 57 13.60 -7.38 5.91
N TYR A 58 12.69 -6.88 5.05
CA TYR A 58 12.60 -5.47 4.66
C TYR A 58 11.14 -5.10 4.31
N PRO A 59 10.70 -3.85 4.53
CA PRO A 59 9.38 -3.37 4.13
C PRO A 59 9.13 -3.50 2.62
N THR A 60 7.92 -3.87 2.22
CA THR A 60 7.50 -3.91 0.81
C THR A 60 6.20 -3.12 0.62
N LEU A 61 5.95 -2.62 -0.59
CA LEU A 61 4.77 -1.79 -0.89
C LEU A 61 3.44 -2.49 -0.61
N LEU A 62 3.39 -3.80 -0.80
CA LEU A 62 2.20 -4.63 -0.63
C LEU A 62 2.20 -5.42 0.69
N ASP A 63 3.18 -5.17 1.57
CA ASP A 63 3.43 -5.95 2.79
C ASP A 63 3.62 -7.47 2.58
N MET A 64 3.88 -7.87 1.33
CA MET A 64 4.23 -9.24 0.99
C MET A 64 5.73 -9.43 1.15
N HIS A 65 6.14 -10.08 2.24
CA HIS A 65 7.55 -10.32 2.55
C HIS A 65 8.04 -11.66 1.98
N PRO A 66 9.03 -11.67 1.06
CA PRO A 66 9.52 -12.90 0.46
C PRO A 66 10.39 -13.70 1.45
N LEU A 67 9.81 -14.75 2.06
CA LEU A 67 10.50 -15.57 3.06
C LEU A 67 11.79 -16.24 2.57
N LYS A 68 11.92 -16.47 1.26
CA LYS A 68 13.16 -16.98 0.65
C LYS A 68 14.40 -16.10 0.91
N ALA A 69 14.20 -14.81 1.15
CA ALA A 69 15.29 -13.88 1.47
C ALA A 69 15.60 -13.85 2.98
N VAL A 70 14.66 -14.30 3.81
CA VAL A 70 14.72 -14.23 5.27
C VAL A 70 15.54 -15.40 5.81
N ARG A 71 16.47 -15.09 6.72
CA ARG A 71 17.37 -16.08 7.32
C ARG A 71 17.81 -15.66 8.71
N LEU A 72 18.13 -16.64 9.55
CA LEU A 72 18.73 -16.39 10.86
C LEU A 72 20.24 -16.34 10.71
N LYS A 73 20.86 -15.25 11.18
CA LYS A 73 22.30 -15.22 11.40
C LYS A 73 22.59 -16.02 12.68
N GLY A 74 23.57 -16.93 12.62
CA GLY A 74 24.00 -17.69 13.78
C GLY A 74 24.32 -16.78 14.97
N GLN A 75 24.02 -17.26 16.17
CA GLN A 75 24.19 -16.54 17.43
C GLN A 75 25.66 -16.11 17.59
N VAL A 76 25.91 -14.80 17.76
CA VAL A 76 27.20 -14.34 18.27
C VAL A 76 27.11 -14.53 19.78
N ASP A 77 27.83 -15.52 20.31
CA ASP A 77 28.03 -15.69 21.74
C ASP A 77 28.64 -14.42 22.31
N GLY A 78 27.80 -13.62 22.96
CA GLY A 78 28.14 -12.28 23.43
C GLY A 78 27.13 -11.74 24.43
N LEU A 79 26.56 -12.63 25.26
CA LEU A 79 26.02 -12.25 26.56
C LEU A 79 27.14 -12.52 27.58
N LYS A 80 27.84 -11.46 27.96
CA LYS A 80 28.30 -11.34 29.34
C LYS A 80 27.13 -10.91 30.21
#